data_AF-X1KW03-F1
#
_entry.id   AF-X1KW03-F1
#
_cell.length_a   1.000
_cell.length_b   1.000
_cell.length_c   1.000
_cell.angle_alpha   90.00
_cell.angle_beta   90.00
_cell.angle_gamma   90.00
#
_symmetry.space_group_name_H-M   'P 1'
#
loop_
_entity.id
_entity.type
_entity.pdbx_description
1 polymer ?
#
loop_
_entity_poly.entity_id
_entity_poly.type
_entity_poly.pdbx_seq_one_letter_code
_entity_poly.pdbx_strand_id
1 'polypeptide(L)'
;MAIGVSSAEIEATTEKGTIRATEYGKGYRFDKNGWIYVHIEGEPYERGFHHGYLVASELDEILESLKYLTYWNTGKDWEFFVEK
;
A
#
# COMPACT_ATOMS: atom_id res chain seq x y z
N MET A 1 -24.26 -2.99 14.19
CA MET A 1 -23.40 -1.79 14.20
C MET A 1 -22.66 -1.79 12.88
N ALA A 2 -23.08 -0.96 11.94
CA ALA A 2 -22.59 -1.00 10.57
C ALA A 2 -21.23 -0.29 10.49
N ILE A 3 -20.16 -1.02 10.21
CA ILE A 3 -18.90 -0.44 9.76
C ILE A 3 -19.05 -0.12 8.26
N GLY A 4 -19.45 1.10 7.95
CA GLY A 4 -19.48 1.59 6.58
C GLY A 4 -18.05 1.80 6.11
N VAL A 5 -17.55 0.94 5.22
CA VAL A 5 -16.34 1.21 4.45
C VAL A 5 -16.73 2.17 3.34
N SER A 6 -16.69 3.47 3.64
CA SER A 6 -16.84 4.51 2.64
C SER A 6 -15.47 4.75 2.00
N SER A 7 -15.23 4.12 0.85
CA SER A 7 -14.16 4.53 -0.07
C SER A 7 -14.51 5.91 -0.63
N ALA A 8 -14.20 6.97 0.13
CA ALA A 8 -14.27 8.33 -0.36
C ALA A 8 -12.91 8.67 -0.96
N GLU A 9 -12.83 8.77 -2.28
CA GLU A 9 -11.75 9.49 -2.95
C GLU A 9 -11.98 10.98 -2.65
N ILE A 10 -11.13 11.58 -1.82
CA ILE A 10 -11.25 12.98 -1.45
C ILE A 10 -10.19 13.79 -2.19
N GLU A 11 -10.64 14.74 -3.01
CA GLU A 11 -9.77 15.72 -3.64
C GLU A 11 -9.35 16.76 -2.59
N ALA A 12 -8.22 16.55 -1.95
CA ALA A 12 -7.61 17.54 -1.08
C ALA A 12 -7.09 18.71 -1.94
N THR A 13 -7.90 19.77 -2.05
CA THR A 13 -7.51 21.01 -2.73
C THR A 13 -6.48 21.75 -1.88
N THR A 14 -5.23 21.73 -2.32
CA THR A 14 -4.20 22.69 -1.91
C THR A 14 -3.71 23.46 -3.12
N GLU A 15 -3.16 24.64 -2.88
CA GLU A 15 -2.93 25.77 -3.80
C GLU A 15 -2.00 25.48 -5.01
N LYS A 16 -1.52 24.24 -5.15
CA LYS A 16 -0.73 23.73 -6.27
C LYS A 16 -1.16 22.30 -6.63
N GLY A 17 -2.24 22.19 -7.39
CA GLY A 17 -2.65 20.94 -8.05
C GLY A 17 -3.43 19.99 -7.15
N THR A 18 -4.48 19.40 -7.72
CA THR A 18 -5.29 18.36 -7.07
C THR A 18 -4.41 17.14 -6.80
N ILE A 19 -4.21 16.80 -5.53
CA ILE A 19 -3.53 15.57 -5.13
C ILE A 19 -4.62 14.53 -4.82
N ARG A 20 -4.54 13.37 -5.49
CA ARG A 20 -5.42 12.23 -5.19
C ARG A 20 -4.96 11.59 -3.89
N ALA A 21 -5.85 11.56 -2.91
CA ALA A 21 -5.59 10.93 -1.62
C ALA A 21 -6.51 9.72 -1.42
N THR A 22 -5.94 8.62 -0.93
CA THR A 22 -6.66 7.40 -0.55
C THR A 22 -6.66 7.32 0.97
N GLU A 23 -7.82 7.07 1.57
CA GLU A 23 -7.95 7.00 3.02
C GLU A 23 -8.46 5.64 3.49
N TYR A 24 -8.01 5.23 4.68
CA TYR A 24 -8.53 4.06 5.36
C TYR A 24 -8.51 4.29 6.87
N GLY A 25 -9.71 4.36 7.48
CA GLY A 25 -9.86 4.65 8.89
C GLY A 25 -9.32 6.04 9.22
N LYS A 26 -8.23 6.10 10.01
CA LYS A 26 -7.52 7.33 10.33
C LYS A 26 -6.20 7.50 9.57
N GLY A 27 -5.87 6.54 8.71
CA GLY A 27 -4.71 6.60 7.83
C GLY A 27 -5.07 7.19 6.47
N TYR A 28 -4.09 7.78 5.81
CA TYR A 28 -4.24 8.28 4.46
C TYR A 28 -2.93 8.16 3.68
N ARG A 29 -3.05 8.10 2.37
CA ARG A 29 -1.96 8.10 1.40
C ARG A 29 -2.18 9.19 0.37
N PHE A 30 -1.09 9.79 -0.12
CA PHE A 30 -1.12 10.56 -1.34
C PHE A 30 0.22 10.53 -2.07
N ASP A 31 0.17 10.74 -3.39
CA ASP A 31 1.35 10.67 -4.24
C ASP A 31 1.74 12.07 -4.68
N LYS A 32 3.02 12.45 -4.49
CA LYS A 32 3.53 13.78 -4.82
C LYS A 32 4.98 13.72 -5.28
N ASN A 33 5.24 14.23 -6.49
CA ASN A 33 6.59 14.30 -7.08
C ASN A 33 7.32 12.94 -7.10
N GLY A 34 6.60 11.85 -7.38
CA GLY A 34 7.16 10.49 -7.40
C GLY A 34 7.36 9.87 -6.01
N TRP A 35 6.99 10.57 -4.94
CA TRP A 35 6.99 10.03 -3.58
C TRP A 35 5.59 9.63 -3.16
N ILE A 36 5.48 8.50 -2.49
CA ILE A 36 4.27 8.04 -1.83
C ILE A 36 4.36 8.46 -0.36
N TYR A 37 3.46 9.33 0.07
CA TYR A 37 3.34 9.76 1.45
C TYR A 37 2.25 8.94 2.12
N VAL A 38 2.56 8.37 3.28
CA VAL A 38 1.62 7.53 4.04
C VAL A 38 1.60 8.00 5.49
N HIS A 39 0.40 8.21 6.00
CA HIS A 39 0.13 8.45 7.42
C HIS A 39 -0.63 7.25 8.00
N ILE A 40 -0.15 6.73 9.12
CA ILE A 40 -0.78 5.65 9.88
C ILE A 40 -0.77 6.01 11.36
N GLU A 41 -1.87 5.69 12.05
CA GLU A 41 -2.00 5.85 13.50
C GLU A 41 -2.88 4.75 14.09
N GLY A 42 -2.83 4.59 15.42
CA GLY A 42 -3.56 3.57 16.17
C GLY A 42 -2.66 2.59 16.93
N GLU A 43 -3.27 1.51 17.42
CA GLU A 43 -2.59 0.40 18.10
C GLU A 43 -1.67 -0.37 17.13
N PRO A 44 -0.68 -1.16 17.63
CA PRO A 44 0.30 -1.82 16.78
C PRO A 44 -0.29 -2.65 15.62
N TYR A 45 -1.40 -3.36 15.86
CA TYR A 45 -2.09 -4.13 14.82
C TYR A 45 -2.77 -3.23 13.78
N GLU A 46 -3.47 -2.19 14.24
CA GLU A 46 -4.17 -1.24 13.37
C GLU A 46 -3.20 -0.51 12.44
N ARG A 47 -2.04 -0.09 12.96
CA ARG A 47 -0.99 0.54 12.14
C ARG A 47 -0.49 -0.40 11.04
N GLY A 48 -0.28 -1.67 11.37
CA GLY A 48 0.13 -2.68 10.39
C GLY A 48 -0.91 -2.86 9.29
N PHE A 49 -2.19 -2.92 9.66
CA PHE A 49 -3.29 -3.07 8.71
C PHE A 49 -3.46 -1.81 7.84
N HIS A 50 -3.44 -0.62 8.43
CA HIS A 50 -3.53 0.66 7.71
C HIS A 50 -2.42 0.78 6.66
N HIS A 51 -1.18 0.49 7.05
CA HIS A 51 -0.06 0.50 6.12
C HIS A 51 -0.28 -0.48 4.99
N GLY A 52 -0.56 -1.75 5.32
CA GLY A 52 -0.77 -2.80 4.31
C GLY A 52 -1.89 -2.46 3.32
N TYR A 53 -2.99 -1.88 3.79
CA TYR A 53 -4.11 -1.48 2.93
C TYR A 53 -3.74 -0.32 2.00
N LEU A 54 -3.09 0.73 2.52
CA LEU A 54 -2.79 1.95 1.77
C LEU A 54 -1.71 1.75 0.70
N VAL A 55 -0.81 0.78 0.88
CA VAL A 55 0.29 0.47 -0.08
C VAL A 55 0.17 -0.92 -0.71
N ALA A 56 -1.04 -1.51 -0.70
CA ALA A 56 -1.27 -2.86 -1.20
C ALA A 56 -0.80 -3.04 -2.65
N SER A 57 -1.12 -2.06 -3.51
CA SER A 57 -0.70 -2.04 -4.92
C SER A 57 0.82 -2.14 -5.09
N GLU A 58 1.58 -1.37 -4.31
CA GLU A 58 3.04 -1.33 -4.42
C GLU A 58 3.67 -2.62 -3.87
N LEU A 59 3.08 -3.20 -2.82
CA LEU A 59 3.52 -4.51 -2.31
C LEU A 59 3.31 -5.62 -3.34
N ASP A 60 2.20 -5.62 -4.06
CA ASP A 60 1.94 -6.57 -5.14
C ASP A 60 2.95 -6.42 -6.29
N GLU A 61 3.25 -5.19 -6.71
CA GLU A 61 4.26 -4.91 -7.75
C GLU A 61 5.68 -5.34 -7.34
N ILE A 62 6.07 -5.07 -6.09
CA ILE A 62 7.36 -5.49 -5.55
C ILE A 62 7.41 -7.01 -5.45
N LEU A 63 6.31 -7.68 -5.07
CA LEU A 63 6.26 -9.13 -5.00
C LEU A 63 6.48 -9.77 -6.38
N GLU A 64 5.85 -9.25 -7.44
CA GLU A 64 6.08 -9.73 -8.80
C GLU A 64 7.54 -9.52 -9.25
N SER A 65 8.11 -8.35 -8.93
CA SER A 65 9.53 -8.06 -9.19
C SER A 65 10.44 -9.03 -8.44
N LEU A 66 10.13 -9.35 -7.19
CA LEU A 66 10.88 -10.29 -6.37
C LEU A 66 10.82 -11.72 -6.93
N LYS A 67 9.65 -12.20 -7.39
CA LYS A 67 9.54 -13.52 -8.04
C LYS A 67 10.47 -13.63 -9.24
N TYR A 68 10.47 -12.61 -10.11
CA TYR A 68 11.34 -12.56 -11.27
C TYR A 68 12.83 -12.55 -10.89
N LEU A 69 13.21 -11.67 -9.96
CA LEU A 69 14.60 -11.55 -9.52
C LEU A 69 15.11 -12.81 -8.80
N THR A 70 14.26 -13.45 -7.99
CA THR A 70 14.59 -14.69 -7.30
C THR A 70 14.91 -15.80 -8.28
N TYR A 71 14.08 -15.97 -9.32
CA TYR A 71 14.37 -16.95 -10.38
C TYR A 71 15.72 -16.65 -11.05
N TRP A 72 15.96 -15.38 -11.39
CA TRP A 72 17.19 -14.99 -12.09
C TRP A 72 18.45 -15.21 -11.23
N ASN A 73 18.37 -14.95 -9.93
CA ASN A 73 19.50 -15.06 -9.01
C ASN A 73 19.78 -16.49 -8.54
N THR A 74 18.75 -17.34 -8.45
CA THR A 74 18.85 -18.67 -7.81
C THR A 74 18.59 -19.83 -8.76
N GLY A 75 17.96 -19.58 -9.91
CA GLY A 75 17.45 -20.61 -10.81
C GLY A 75 16.27 -21.42 -10.25
N LYS A 76 15.65 -20.96 -9.15
CA LYS A 76 14.50 -21.60 -8.51
C LYS A 76 13.25 -20.73 -8.64
N ASP A 77 12.14 -21.36 -8.99
CA ASP A 77 10.82 -20.73 -8.96
C ASP A 77 10.43 -20.33 -7.52
N TRP A 78 9.54 -19.36 -7.39
CA TRP A 78 9.14 -18.79 -6.09
C TRP A 78 8.54 -19.85 -5.15
N GLU A 79 7.80 -20.80 -5.72
CA GLU A 79 7.13 -21.91 -5.05
C GLU A 79 8.10 -22.74 -4.21
N PHE A 80 9.35 -22.90 -4.67
CA PHE A 80 10.40 -23.61 -3.93
C PHE A 80 10.63 -23.04 -2.52
N PHE A 81 10.43 -21.73 -2.32
CA PHE A 81 10.66 -21.04 -1.04
C PHE A 81 9.39 -20.92 -0.18
N VAL A 82 8.22 -21.12 -0.78
CA VAL A 82 6.92 -21.04 -0.09
C VAL A 82 6.47 -22.43 0.39
N GLU A 83 6.82 -23.48 -0.36
CA GLU A 83 6.61 -24.86 0.05
C GLU A 83 7.41 -25.17 1.33
N LYS A 84 6.73 -25.80 2.29
CA LYS A 84 7.29 -26.23 3.59
C LYS A 84 7.73 -27.68 3.58
#